data_AF-A0A7S2DPT5-F1
#
_entry.id   AF-A0A7S2DPT5-F1
#
_cell.length_a   1.000
_cell.length_b   1.000
_cell.length_c   1.000
_cell.angle_alpha   90.00
_cell.angle_beta   90.00
_cell.angle_gamma   90.00
#
_symmetry.space_group_name_H-M   'P 1'
#
loop_
_entity.id
_entity.type
_entity.pdbx_description
1 polymer ?
#
loop_
_entity_poly.entity_id
_entity_poly.type
_entity_poly.pdbx_seq_one_letter_code
_entity_poly.pdbx_strand_id
1 'polypeptide(L)'
;VESLLAKHDELVHEVKALDSDMQMLVYENYNKFIAATETIRKMKHNVDSMDAEMDTLVGNMATIADCSEVVNASLADKRSQIDKLVRVRRLLKRLEFLFDLPSRLARSIEMQAYSQAVRYYSMTKDILHNYSHVPSFRNIEVASSDIM
;
A
#
# COMPACT_ATOMS: atom_id res chain seq x y z
N VAL A 1 -27.85 -49.81 73.53
CA VAL A 1 -28.91 -48.79 73.35
C VAL A 1 -28.30 -47.43 73.11
N GLU A 2 -27.39 -46.96 73.96
CA GLU A 2 -26.69 -45.67 73.83
C GLU A 2 -25.91 -45.52 72.51
N SER A 3 -25.11 -46.53 72.12
CA SER A 3 -24.40 -46.55 70.83
C SER A 3 -25.35 -46.54 69.62
N LEU A 4 -26.55 -47.12 69.74
CA LEU A 4 -27.53 -47.17 68.66
C LEU A 4 -28.25 -45.82 68.52
N LEU A 5 -28.53 -45.15 69.63
CA LEU A 5 -29.05 -43.77 69.66
C LEU A 5 -28.03 -42.79 69.06
N ALA A 6 -26.75 -42.89 69.46
CA ALA A 6 -25.69 -42.07 68.87
C ALA A 6 -25.56 -42.28 67.35
N LYS A 7 -25.63 -43.54 66.89
CA LYS A 7 -25.64 -43.86 65.46
C LYS A 7 -26.87 -43.31 64.73
N HIS A 8 -28.03 -43.31 65.37
CA HIS A 8 -29.25 -42.73 64.81
C HIS A 8 -29.12 -41.22 64.65
N ASP A 9 -28.64 -40.53 65.68
CA ASP A 9 -28.45 -39.07 65.64
C ASP A 9 -27.42 -38.65 64.58
N GLU A 10 -26.34 -39.42 64.44
CA GLU A 10 -25.31 -39.24 63.41
C GLU A 10 -25.91 -39.37 61.99
N LEU A 11 -26.69 -40.43 61.73
CA LEU A 11 -27.41 -40.64 60.47
C LEU A 11 -28.41 -39.52 60.17
N VAL A 12 -29.17 -39.06 61.17
CA VAL A 12 -30.11 -37.95 61.00
C VAL A 12 -29.38 -36.66 60.63
N HIS A 13 -28.21 -36.43 61.20
CA HIS A 13 -27.39 -35.27 60.88
C HIS A 13 -26.80 -35.36 59.47
N GLU A 14 -26.37 -36.55 59.06
CA GLU A 14 -25.81 -36.83 57.74
C GLU A 14 -26.88 -36.68 56.64
N VAL A 15 -28.10 -37.17 56.87
CA VAL A 15 -29.24 -36.98 55.96
C VAL A 15 -29.58 -35.50 55.77
N LYS A 16 -29.58 -34.70 56.84
CA LYS A 16 -29.83 -33.26 56.76
C LYS A 16 -28.73 -32.51 56.03
N ALA A 17 -27.47 -32.90 56.25
CA ALA A 17 -26.34 -32.34 55.52
C ALA A 17 -26.43 -32.66 54.03
N LEU A 18 -26.74 -33.92 53.67
CA LEU A 18 -26.92 -34.33 52.28
C LEU A 18 -28.07 -33.57 51.58
N ASP A 19 -29.19 -33.33 52.28
CA ASP A 19 -30.31 -32.56 51.73
C ASP A 19 -29.91 -31.10 51.46
N SER A 20 -29.16 -30.48 52.37
CA SER A 20 -28.62 -29.14 52.19
C SER A 20 -27.64 -29.07 51.00
N ASP A 21 -26.74 -30.03 50.88
CA ASP A 21 -25.77 -30.10 49.79
C ASP A 21 -26.46 -30.31 48.44
N MET A 22 -27.49 -31.17 48.41
CA MET A 22 -28.32 -31.37 47.22
C MET A 22 -29.02 -30.07 46.81
N GLN A 23 -29.63 -29.35 47.74
CA GLN A 23 -30.27 -28.06 47.45
C GLN A 23 -29.26 -27.04 46.91
N MET A 24 -28.05 -26.99 47.49
CA MET A 24 -26.98 -26.10 47.02
C MET A 24 -26.53 -26.46 45.59
N LEU A 25 -26.37 -27.75 45.27
CA LEU A 25 -26.02 -28.21 43.93
C LEU A 25 -27.08 -27.89 42.88
N VAL A 26 -28.36 -28.02 43.24
CA VAL A 26 -29.48 -27.66 42.37
C VAL A 26 -29.44 -26.16 42.09
N TYR A 27 -29.26 -25.32 43.11
CA TYR A 27 -29.14 -23.88 42.95
C TYR A 27 -27.95 -23.49 42.06
N GLU A 28 -26.78 -24.06 42.30
CA GLU A 28 -25.61 -23.83 41.46
C GLU A 28 -25.85 -24.25 40.00
N ASN A 29 -26.47 -25.41 39.78
CA ASN A 29 -26.79 -25.87 38.43
C ASN A 29 -27.76 -24.93 37.74
N TYR A 30 -28.85 -24.51 38.40
CA TYR A 30 -29.79 -23.55 37.82
C TYR A 30 -29.11 -22.24 37.44
N ASN A 31 -28.25 -21.70 38.31
CA ASN A 31 -27.49 -20.49 38.00
C ASN A 31 -26.55 -20.69 36.81
N LYS A 32 -25.84 -21.83 36.73
CA LYS A 32 -24.97 -22.17 35.59
C LYS A 32 -25.79 -22.30 34.30
N PHE A 33 -26.97 -22.91 34.34
CA PHE A 33 -27.88 -23.01 33.18
C PHE A 33 -28.39 -21.65 32.72
N ILE A 34 -28.78 -20.78 33.64
CA ILE A 34 -29.21 -19.41 33.32
C ILE A 34 -28.05 -18.65 32.66
N ALA A 35 -26.85 -18.71 33.24
CA ALA A 35 -25.66 -18.06 32.70
C ALA A 35 -25.27 -18.59 31.30
N ALA A 36 -25.37 -19.91 31.10
CA ALA A 36 -25.14 -20.53 29.79
C ALA A 36 -26.18 -20.04 28.77
N THR A 37 -27.45 -19.97 29.17
CA THR A 37 -28.54 -19.51 28.28
C THR A 37 -28.39 -18.03 27.91
N GLU A 38 -27.99 -17.17 28.86
CA GLU A 38 -27.68 -15.76 28.57
C GLU A 38 -26.48 -15.62 27.62
N THR A 39 -25.44 -16.43 27.82
CA THR A 39 -24.27 -16.46 26.93
C THR A 39 -24.67 -16.85 25.51
N ILE A 40 -25.50 -17.88 25.34
CA ILE A 40 -26.01 -18.31 24.03
C ILE A 40 -26.83 -17.18 23.39
N ARG A 41 -27.68 -16.48 24.16
CA ARG A 41 -28.47 -15.35 23.65
C ARG A 41 -27.57 -14.20 23.16
N LYS A 42 -26.53 -13.85 23.93
CA LYS A 42 -25.54 -12.84 23.54
C LYS A 42 -24.78 -13.26 22.28
N MET A 43 -24.33 -14.51 22.22
CA MET A 43 -23.65 -15.05 21.04
C MET A 43 -24.53 -14.94 19.79
N LYS A 44 -25.80 -15.32 19.89
CA LYS A 44 -26.74 -15.17 18.78
C LYS A 44 -26.86 -13.71 18.31
N HIS A 45 -27.07 -12.78 19.24
CA HIS A 45 -27.20 -11.36 18.89
C HIS A 45 -25.94 -10.81 18.21
N ASN A 46 -24.76 -11.20 18.68
CA ASN A 46 -23.50 -10.79 18.07
C ASN A 46 -23.34 -11.34 16.66
N VAL A 47 -23.70 -12.61 16.43
CA VAL A 47 -23.67 -13.23 15.09
C VAL A 47 -24.64 -12.52 14.16
N ASP A 48 -25.87 -12.26 14.60
CA ASP A 48 -26.87 -11.53 13.81
C ASP A 48 -26.38 -10.10 13.45
N SER A 49 -25.64 -9.44 14.35
CA SER A 49 -25.05 -8.12 14.10
C SER A 49 -23.85 -8.17 13.16
N MET A 50 -23.06 -9.25 13.20
CA MET A 50 -21.88 -9.40 12.35
C MET A 50 -22.23 -9.49 10.86
N ASP A 51 -23.35 -10.13 10.50
CA ASP A 51 -23.78 -10.20 9.10
C ASP A 51 -24.08 -8.80 8.53
N ALA A 52 -24.78 -7.95 9.30
CA ALA A 52 -25.07 -6.57 8.90
C ALA A 52 -23.80 -5.70 8.79
N GLU A 53 -22.84 -5.89 9.68
CA GLU A 53 -21.55 -5.22 9.60
C GLU A 53 -20.73 -5.67 8.38
N MET A 54 -20.77 -6.96 8.04
CA MET A 54 -20.12 -7.49 6.83
C MET A 54 -20.75 -6.95 5.55
N ASP A 55 -22.07 -6.89 5.47
CA ASP A 55 -22.78 -6.28 4.33
C ASP A 55 -22.39 -4.81 4.16
N THR A 56 -22.29 -4.07 5.27
CA THR A 56 -21.83 -2.67 5.27
C THR A 56 -20.39 -2.55 4.80
N LEU A 57 -19.50 -3.44 5.25
CA LEU A 57 -18.10 -3.46 4.83
C LEU A 57 -17.97 -3.74 3.33
N VAL A 58 -18.71 -4.71 2.79
CA VAL A 58 -18.72 -5.02 1.35
C VAL A 58 -19.20 -3.83 0.54
N GLY A 59 -20.28 -3.16 0.97
CA GLY A 59 -20.78 -1.94 0.34
C GLY A 59 -19.73 -0.83 0.33
N ASN A 60 -19.06 -0.59 1.47
CA ASN A 60 -17.98 0.39 1.56
C ASN A 60 -16.81 0.05 0.63
N MET A 61 -16.38 -1.22 0.56
CA MET A 61 -15.31 -1.65 -0.35
C MET A 61 -15.68 -1.43 -1.82
N ALA A 62 -16.94 -1.70 -2.21
CA ALA A 62 -17.41 -1.41 -3.55
C ALA A 62 -17.35 0.09 -3.87
N THR A 63 -17.83 0.95 -2.97
CA THR A 63 -17.77 2.41 -3.19
C THR A 63 -16.33 2.94 -3.27
N ILE A 64 -15.40 2.36 -2.49
CA ILE A 64 -13.97 2.70 -2.57
C ILE A 64 -13.40 2.29 -3.93
N ALA A 65 -13.73 1.09 -4.42
CA ALA A 65 -13.27 0.62 -5.73
C ALA A 65 -13.78 1.55 -6.85
N ASP A 66 -15.08 1.86 -6.85
CA ASP A 66 -15.69 2.75 -7.84
C ASP A 66 -15.06 4.15 -7.81
N CYS A 67 -14.88 4.73 -6.62
CA CYS A 67 -14.23 6.02 -6.46
C CYS A 67 -12.78 5.99 -6.95
N SER A 68 -12.05 4.91 -6.67
CA SER A 68 -10.68 4.72 -7.15
C SER A 68 -10.61 4.67 -8.67
N GLU A 69 -11.52 3.96 -9.32
CA GLU A 69 -11.60 3.91 -10.78
C GLU A 69 -11.88 5.29 -11.38
N VAL A 70 -12.85 6.03 -10.83
CA VAL A 70 -13.17 7.40 -11.28
C VAL A 70 -11.98 8.33 -11.14
N VAL A 71 -11.29 8.31 -9.99
CA VAL A 71 -10.09 9.11 -9.76
C VAL A 71 -8.98 8.72 -10.74
N ASN A 72 -8.74 7.42 -10.92
CA ASN A 72 -7.70 6.96 -11.82
C ASN A 72 -7.99 7.33 -13.29
N ALA A 73 -9.23 7.21 -13.74
CA ALA A 73 -9.67 7.63 -15.06
C ALA A 73 -9.51 9.14 -15.26
N SER A 74 -9.95 9.95 -14.29
CA SER A 74 -9.82 11.41 -14.32
C SER A 74 -8.36 11.87 -14.41
N LEU A 75 -7.44 11.16 -13.73
CA LEU A 75 -6.01 11.47 -13.76
C LEU A 75 -5.28 10.89 -14.98
N ALA A 76 -5.84 9.92 -15.70
CA ALA A 76 -5.17 9.23 -16.81
C ALA A 76 -4.75 10.21 -17.93
N ASP A 77 -5.65 11.09 -18.33
CA ASP A 77 -5.38 12.08 -19.37
C ASP A 77 -4.29 13.07 -18.95
N LYS A 78 -4.34 13.53 -17.69
CA LYS A 78 -3.32 14.43 -17.13
C LYS A 78 -1.96 13.76 -17.07
N ARG A 79 -1.88 12.48 -16.66
CA ARG A 79 -0.62 11.70 -16.69
C ARG A 79 -0.07 11.59 -18.11
N SER A 80 -0.93 11.31 -19.11
CA SER A 80 -0.53 11.24 -20.52
C SER A 80 -0.01 12.59 -21.04
N GLN A 81 -0.66 13.70 -20.69
CA GLN A 81 -0.20 15.05 -21.04
C GLN A 81 1.14 15.36 -20.40
N ILE A 82 1.34 15.04 -19.12
CA ILE A 82 2.61 15.21 -18.41
C ILE A 82 3.71 14.38 -19.09
N ASP A 83 3.44 13.13 -19.44
CA ASP A 83 4.44 12.26 -20.09
C ASP A 83 4.87 12.83 -21.45
N LYS A 84 3.91 13.33 -22.26
CA LYS A 84 4.20 14.04 -23.51
C LYS A 84 5.08 15.27 -23.27
N LEU A 85 4.75 16.09 -22.27
CA LEU A 85 5.53 17.30 -21.94
C LEU A 85 6.94 16.94 -21.46
N VAL A 86 7.10 15.91 -20.63
CA VAL A 86 8.40 15.41 -20.18
C VAL A 86 9.23 14.92 -21.37
N ARG A 87 8.61 14.18 -22.30
CA ARG A 87 9.28 13.73 -23.53
C ARG A 87 9.75 14.91 -24.37
N VAL A 88 8.88 15.90 -24.62
CA VAL A 88 9.24 17.12 -25.37
C VAL A 88 10.37 17.87 -24.67
N ARG A 89 10.28 18.08 -23.35
CA ARG A 89 11.33 18.76 -22.57
C ARG A 89 12.68 18.04 -22.66
N ARG A 90 12.69 16.70 -22.62
CA ARG A 90 13.92 15.90 -22.79
C ARG A 90 14.51 16.09 -24.18
N LEU A 91 13.68 16.12 -25.23
CA LEU A 91 14.13 16.38 -26.59
C LEU A 91 14.70 17.78 -26.74
N LEU A 92 14.01 18.80 -26.22
CA LEU A 92 14.50 20.18 -26.22
C LEU A 92 15.84 20.32 -25.51
N LYS A 93 16.03 19.64 -24.36
CA LYS A 93 17.32 19.64 -23.66
C LYS A 93 18.45 18.99 -24.44
N ARG A 94 18.17 17.91 -25.18
CA ARG A 94 19.15 17.29 -26.08
C ARG A 94 19.48 18.20 -27.25
N LEU A 95 18.47 18.88 -27.80
CA LEU A 95 18.62 19.82 -28.90
C LEU A 95 19.43 21.05 -28.48
N GLU A 96 19.14 21.62 -27.31
CA GLU A 96 19.90 22.70 -26.68
C GLU A 96 21.36 22.33 -26.51
N PHE A 97 21.64 21.10 -26.05
CA PHE A 97 23.02 20.60 -25.95
C PHE A 97 23.74 20.55 -27.31
N LEU A 98 23.06 20.15 -28.38
CA LEU A 98 23.64 20.12 -29.72
C LEU A 98 23.90 21.53 -30.26
N PHE A 99 22.99 22.48 -30.05
CA PHE A 99 23.21 23.88 -30.45
C PHE A 99 24.34 24.55 -29.67
N ASP A 100 24.48 24.24 -28.39
CA ASP A 100 25.58 24.72 -27.55
C ASP A 100 26.90 23.96 -27.78
N LEU A 101 26.92 22.91 -28.61
CA LEU A 101 28.09 22.06 -28.75
C LEU A 101 29.36 22.84 -29.16
N PRO A 102 29.35 23.72 -30.20
CA PRO A 102 30.55 24.43 -30.61
C PRO A 102 31.08 25.37 -29.52
N SER A 103 30.19 26.10 -28.83
CA SER A 103 30.58 27.00 -27.75
C SER A 103 31.13 26.25 -26.52
N ARG A 104 30.56 25.08 -26.22
CA ARG A 104 31.07 24.17 -25.17
C ARG A 104 32.44 23.60 -25.53
N LEU A 105 32.67 23.24 -26.79
CA LEU A 105 33.96 22.73 -27.25
C LEU A 105 35.04 23.83 -27.19
N ALA A 106 34.76 25.03 -27.70
CA ALA A 106 35.66 26.17 -27.64
C ALA A 106 36.09 26.47 -26.19
N ARG A 107 35.12 26.56 -25.27
CA ARG A 107 35.38 26.76 -23.84
C ARG A 107 36.17 25.61 -23.21
N SER A 108 35.91 24.37 -23.59
CA SER A 108 36.62 23.20 -23.05
C SER A 108 38.09 23.20 -23.48
N ILE A 109 38.39 23.69 -24.68
CA ILE A 109 39.77 23.85 -25.18
C ILE A 109 40.47 25.01 -24.44
N GLU A 110 39.81 26.15 -24.26
CA GLU A 110 40.33 27.29 -23.48
C GLU A 110 40.68 26.89 -22.04
N MET A 111 39.85 26.04 -21.42
CA MET A 111 40.06 25.53 -20.05
C MET A 111 41.01 24.33 -19.97
N GLN A 112 41.67 23.94 -21.08
CA GLN A 112 42.55 22.75 -21.18
C GLN A 112 41.86 21.42 -20.78
N ALA A 113 40.53 21.36 -20.85
CA ALA A 113 39.72 20.19 -20.51
C ALA A 113 39.52 19.27 -21.73
N TYR A 114 40.61 18.81 -22.34
CA TYR A 114 40.60 18.06 -23.61
C TYR A 114 39.81 16.74 -23.54
N SER A 115 39.85 16.04 -22.41
CA SER A 115 39.12 14.79 -22.22
C SER A 115 37.59 14.98 -22.30
N GLN A 116 37.10 16.12 -21.80
CA GLN A 116 35.69 16.47 -21.84
C GLN A 116 35.26 16.91 -23.25
N ALA A 117 36.12 17.65 -23.96
CA ALA A 117 35.90 18.07 -25.35
C ALA A 117 35.77 16.86 -26.28
N VAL A 118 36.74 15.93 -26.24
CA VAL A 118 36.72 14.70 -27.04
C VAL A 118 35.47 13.88 -26.75
N ARG A 119 35.06 13.78 -25.47
CA ARG A 119 33.84 13.07 -25.09
C ARG A 119 32.59 13.72 -25.69
N TYR A 120 32.43 15.04 -25.58
CA TYR A 120 31.27 15.75 -26.14
C TYR A 120 31.20 15.62 -27.66
N TYR A 121 32.32 15.78 -28.36
CA TYR A 121 32.39 15.62 -29.81
C TYR A 121 32.07 14.19 -30.23
N SER A 122 32.71 13.18 -29.61
CA SER A 122 32.49 11.77 -29.97
C SER A 122 31.04 11.32 -29.75
N MET A 123 30.38 11.79 -28.68
CA MET A 123 28.99 11.45 -28.40
C MET A 123 27.98 12.08 -29.37
N THR A 124 28.34 13.18 -30.03
CA THR A 124 27.42 13.97 -30.87
C THR A 124 27.71 13.82 -32.36
N LYS A 125 28.93 13.44 -32.74
CA LYS A 125 29.37 13.26 -34.12
C LYS A 125 28.43 12.35 -34.92
N ASP A 126 28.12 11.17 -34.40
CA ASP A 126 27.25 10.21 -35.11
C ASP A 126 25.84 10.76 -35.31
N ILE A 127 25.33 11.51 -34.33
CA ILE A 127 24.00 12.13 -34.40
C ILE A 127 24.01 13.25 -35.45
N LEU A 128 24.99 14.14 -35.40
CA LEU A 128 25.10 15.24 -36.37
C LEU A 128 25.28 14.72 -37.80
N HIS A 129 26.08 13.66 -37.97
CA HIS A 129 26.29 13.02 -39.27
C HIS A 129 25.01 12.38 -39.83
N ASN A 130 24.27 11.63 -39.00
CA ASN A 130 23.01 11.00 -39.39
C ASN A 130 21.91 12.03 -39.74
N TYR A 131 21.97 13.21 -39.12
CA TYR A 131 21.05 14.32 -39.38
C TYR A 131 21.65 15.45 -40.24
N SER A 132 22.72 15.16 -40.99
CA SER A 132 23.43 16.12 -41.86
C SER A 132 22.58 16.71 -42.98
N HIS A 133 21.45 16.08 -43.32
CA HIS A 133 20.46 16.60 -44.27
C HIS A 133 19.76 17.88 -43.75
N VAL A 134 19.78 18.14 -42.45
CA VAL A 134 19.26 19.38 -41.86
C VAL A 134 20.38 20.43 -41.86
N PRO A 135 20.21 21.58 -42.55
CA PRO A 135 21.26 22.59 -42.68
C PRO A 135 21.83 23.08 -41.35
N SER A 136 20.99 23.24 -40.32
CA SER A 136 21.42 23.67 -38.99
C SER A 136 22.37 22.66 -38.32
N PHE A 137 22.11 21.36 -38.43
CA PHE A 137 22.98 20.34 -37.85
C PHE A 137 24.28 20.19 -38.63
N ARG A 138 24.25 20.33 -39.96
CA ARG A 138 25.46 20.38 -40.78
C ARG A 138 26.36 21.56 -40.40
N ASN A 139 25.79 22.75 -40.18
CA ASN A 139 26.55 23.92 -39.76
C ASN A 139 27.21 23.71 -38.38
N ILE A 140 26.50 23.05 -37.45
CA ILE A 140 27.04 22.69 -36.12
C ILE A 140 28.16 21.64 -36.25
N GLU A 141 27.99 20.64 -37.13
CA GLU A 141 29.00 19.61 -37.40
C GLU A 141 30.30 20.23 -37.92
N VAL A 142 30.20 21.11 -38.92
CA VAL A 142 31.35 21.83 -39.49
C VAL A 142 32.02 22.70 -38.41
N ALA A 143 31.26 23.54 -37.73
CA ALA A 143 31.80 24.42 -36.68
C ALA A 143 32.45 23.63 -35.53
N SER A 144 31.88 22.48 -35.15
CA SER A 144 32.46 21.63 -34.09
C SER A 144 33.70 20.88 -34.57
N SER A 145 33.78 20.53 -35.86
CA SER A 145 34.95 19.92 -36.48
C SER A 145 36.09 20.90 -36.70
N ASP A 146 35.81 22.18 -36.91
CA ASP A 146 36.83 23.23 -37.05
C ASP A 146 37.49 23.58 -35.70
N ILE A 147 36.80 23.32 -34.58
CA ILE A 147 37.28 23.62 -33.23
C ILE A 147 38.13 22.48 -32.66
N MET A 148 37.83 21.23 -33.00
CA MET A 148 38.51 20.02 -32.50
C MET A 148 39.77 19.68 -33.29
#